data_AF-A0A536Z9X6-F1
#
_entry.id   AF-A0A536Z9X6-F1
#
_cell.length_a   1.000
_cell.length_b   1.000
_cell.length_c   1.000
_cell.angle_alpha   90.00
_cell.angle_beta   90.00
_cell.angle_gamma   90.00
#
_symmetry.space_group_name_H-M   'P 1'
#
loop_
_entity.id
_entity.type
_entity.pdbx_description
1 polymer ?
#
loop_
_entity_poly.entity_id
_entity_poly.type
_entity_poly.pdbx_seq_one_letter_code
_entity_poly.pdbx_strand_id
1 'polypeptide(L)'
;YYLAKRGASAVLIEKDEIGRAQSGRNWGFIRQQGRHPLELPLMIESNRIWSGLERELGADVEWVQGGNLALATAPDRMGLFEAWCKTAREHGLDTNVLTPAELKQLIPDLHGEWLGGMYTQSDGHAEPRKATQAFAYAAAARGVRIVERCTVESIATTNGA
;
A
#
# COMPACT_ATOMS: atom_id res chain seq x y z
N TYR A 1 -1.57 12.99 10.78
CA TYR A 1 -0.10 13.09 10.80
C TYR A 1 0.43 14.20 9.89
N TYR A 2 0.36 14.08 8.55
CA TYR A 2 1.02 15.04 7.64
C TYR A 2 0.51 16.49 7.73
N LEU A 3 -0.77 16.71 8.04
CA LEU A 3 -1.30 18.07 8.33
C LEU A 3 -0.54 18.73 9.49
N ALA A 4 -0.44 18.04 10.64
CA ALA A 4 0.31 18.53 11.80
C ALA A 4 1.81 18.65 11.52
N LYS A 5 2.40 17.73 10.74
CA LYS A 5 3.80 17.86 10.29
C LYS A 5 4.04 19.15 9.49
N ARG A 6 3.02 19.68 8.80
CA ARG A 6 3.07 20.95 8.05
C ARG A 6 2.62 22.16 8.89
N GLY A 7 2.45 22.01 10.20
CA GLY A 7 2.08 23.09 11.11
C GLY A 7 0.58 23.39 11.21
N ALA A 8 -0.28 22.60 10.57
CA ALA A 8 -1.73 22.77 10.69
C ALA A 8 -2.26 22.11 11.98
N SER A 9 -3.19 22.78 12.66
CA SER A 9 -3.95 22.19 13.76
C SER A 9 -5.01 21.22 13.21
N ALA A 10 -5.16 20.06 13.86
CA ALA A 10 -6.12 19.05 13.44
C ALA A 10 -6.69 18.27 14.64
N VAL A 11 -7.93 17.83 14.50
CA VAL A 11 -8.59 16.86 15.37
C VAL A 11 -9.01 15.68 14.50
N LEU A 12 -8.74 14.46 14.96
CA LEU A 12 -9.23 13.23 14.33
C LEU A 12 -10.36 12.67 15.20
N ILE A 13 -11.51 12.39 14.58
CA ILE A 13 -12.68 11.79 15.23
C ILE A 13 -12.89 10.40 14.62
N GLU A 14 -12.91 9.37 15.45
CA GLU A 14 -13.11 7.97 15.07
C GLU A 14 -14.31 7.40 15.84
N LYS A 15 -15.23 6.74 15.13
CA LYS A 15 -16.46 6.19 15.72
C LYS A 15 -16.18 4.99 16.63
N ASP A 16 -15.11 4.25 16.36
CA ASP A 16 -14.66 3.10 17.12
C ASP A 16 -13.24 3.30 17.68
N GLU A 17 -12.33 2.37 17.38
CA GLU A 17 -10.91 2.43 17.71
C GLU A 17 -10.11 2.54 16.41
N ILE A 18 -8.97 3.22 16.47
CA ILE A 18 -8.08 3.44 15.34
C ILE A 18 -7.68 2.11 14.70
N GLY A 19 -7.94 1.99 13.41
CA GLY A 19 -7.61 0.79 12.64
C GLY A 19 -8.59 -0.38 12.80
N ARG A 20 -9.71 -0.24 13.55
CA ARG A 20 -10.67 -1.34 13.76
C ARG A 20 -11.32 -1.85 12.46
N ALA A 21 -11.48 -0.98 11.47
CA ALA A 21 -12.08 -1.30 10.18
C ALA A 21 -11.02 -1.81 9.16
N GLN A 22 -11.13 -1.42 7.89
CA GLN A 22 -10.28 -1.94 6.81
C GLN A 22 -8.79 -1.65 7.01
N SER A 23 -8.43 -0.51 7.61
CA SER A 23 -7.04 -0.11 7.81
C SER A 23 -6.22 -1.08 8.67
N GLY A 24 -6.84 -1.80 9.61
CA GLY A 24 -6.18 -2.83 10.44
C GLY A 24 -6.61 -4.27 10.13
N ARG A 25 -7.31 -4.50 9.01
CA ARG A 25 -7.84 -5.82 8.61
C ARG A 25 -7.50 -6.24 7.18
N ASN A 26 -6.85 -5.36 6.41
CA ASN A 26 -6.40 -5.70 5.06
C ASN A 26 -5.17 -6.64 5.11
N TRP A 27 -4.71 -7.09 3.94
CA TRP A 27 -3.60 -8.04 3.81
C TRP A 27 -2.22 -7.38 3.81
N GLY A 28 -2.11 -6.07 3.99
CA GLY A 28 -0.84 -5.36 4.10
C GLY A 28 -0.11 -5.07 2.79
N PHE A 29 -0.64 -5.48 1.63
CA PHE A 29 0.02 -5.26 0.35
C PHE A 29 0.16 -3.77 -0.01
N ILE A 30 1.40 -3.36 -0.26
CA ILE A 30 1.77 -2.07 -0.85
C ILE A 30 2.24 -2.36 -2.26
N ARG A 31 1.35 -2.11 -3.22
CA ARG A 31 1.55 -2.51 -4.62
C ARG A 31 1.31 -1.38 -5.62
N GLN A 32 2.24 -1.29 -6.56
CA GLN A 32 2.10 -0.57 -7.82
C GLN A 32 1.60 -1.52 -8.91
N GLN A 33 1.89 -2.83 -8.78
CA GLN A 33 1.49 -3.86 -9.72
C GLN A 33 -0.02 -3.90 -9.96
N GLY A 34 -0.43 -3.98 -11.23
CA GLY A 34 -1.83 -4.15 -11.63
C GLY A 34 -2.73 -2.96 -11.31
N ARG A 35 -2.16 -1.76 -11.12
CA ARG A 35 -2.90 -0.51 -10.92
C ARG A 35 -3.29 0.11 -12.25
N HIS A 36 -4.33 0.93 -12.23
CA HIS A 36 -4.71 1.71 -13.40
C HIS A 36 -3.59 2.72 -13.73
N PRO A 37 -3.27 2.98 -15.03
CA PRO A 37 -2.18 3.89 -15.39
C PRO A 37 -2.25 5.26 -14.71
N LEU A 38 -3.45 5.84 -14.60
CA LEU A 38 -3.68 7.14 -13.94
C LEU A 38 -3.37 7.14 -12.43
N GLU A 39 -3.33 5.98 -11.78
CA GLU A 39 -2.98 5.86 -10.36
C GLU A 39 -1.49 5.67 -10.13
N LEU A 40 -0.73 5.25 -11.15
CA LEU A 40 0.66 4.83 -10.99
C LEU A 40 1.57 5.90 -10.37
N PRO A 41 1.51 7.19 -10.77
CA PRO A 41 2.33 8.22 -10.13
C PRO A 41 2.10 8.30 -8.62
N LEU A 42 0.85 8.13 -8.16
CA LEU A 42 0.51 8.14 -6.75
C LEU A 42 1.01 6.87 -6.02
N MET A 43 0.94 5.71 -6.68
CA MET A 43 1.41 4.45 -6.10
C MET A 43 2.94 4.40 -5.99
N ILE A 44 3.66 4.93 -6.98
CA ILE A 44 5.12 5.08 -6.96
C ILE A 44 5.54 5.95 -5.78
N GLU A 45 4.90 7.12 -5.63
CA GLU A 45 5.20 8.01 -4.51
C GLU A 45 4.81 7.39 -3.16
N SER A 46 3.69 6.66 -3.09
CA SER A 46 3.32 5.93 -1.88
C SER A 46 4.37 4.90 -1.51
N ASN A 47 4.88 4.12 -2.46
CA ASN A 47 5.93 3.13 -2.21
C ASN A 47 7.24 3.78 -1.71
N ARG A 48 7.59 4.94 -2.30
CA ARG A 48 8.73 5.75 -1.84
C ARG A 48 8.56 6.21 -0.38
N ILE A 49 7.35 6.59 0.02
CA ILE A 49 7.04 6.95 1.41
C ILE A 49 7.20 5.73 2.33
N TRP A 50 6.64 4.58 1.96
CA TRP A 50 6.75 3.33 2.74
C TRP A 50 8.21 2.94 3.02
N SER A 51 9.07 3.08 2.01
CA SER A 51 10.52 2.79 2.13
C SER A 51 11.24 3.62 3.20
N GLY A 52 10.71 4.79 3.57
CA GLY A 52 11.26 5.65 4.63
C GLY A 52 10.40 5.70 5.90
N LEU A 53 9.28 4.98 5.93
CA LEU A 53 8.19 5.27 6.87
C LEU A 53 8.55 4.95 8.32
N GLU A 54 9.24 3.85 8.57
CA GLU A 54 9.67 3.47 9.92
C GLU A 54 10.57 4.52 10.56
N ARG A 55 11.51 5.07 9.77
CA ARG A 55 12.38 6.17 10.19
C ARG A 55 11.58 7.44 10.42
N GLU A 56 10.60 7.73 9.56
CA GLU A 56 9.77 8.93 9.66
C GLU A 56 8.85 8.92 10.90
N LEU A 57 8.29 7.76 11.22
CA LEU A 57 7.37 7.58 12.35
C LEU A 57 8.08 7.21 13.65
N GLY A 58 9.33 6.73 13.58
CA GLY A 58 10.07 6.21 14.73
C GLY A 58 9.46 4.92 15.29
N ALA A 59 8.89 4.08 14.41
CA ALA A 59 8.16 2.87 14.79
C ALA A 59 8.41 1.76 13.76
N ASP A 60 8.49 0.52 14.22
CA ASP A 60 8.46 -0.68 13.38
C ASP A 60 7.03 -0.90 12.86
N VAL A 61 6.88 -0.92 11.52
CA VAL A 61 5.60 -1.22 10.85
C VAL A 61 5.66 -2.53 10.08
N GLU A 62 6.72 -3.32 10.28
CA GLU A 62 7.04 -4.53 9.54
C GLU A 62 7.07 -4.32 8.04
N TRP A 63 7.64 -3.19 7.59
CA TRP A 63 7.78 -2.93 6.15
C TRP A 63 8.81 -3.90 5.53
N VAL A 64 8.37 -4.64 4.51
CA VAL A 64 9.21 -5.55 3.74
C VAL A 64 9.00 -5.32 2.23
N GLN A 65 10.06 -4.90 1.55
CA GLN A 65 10.10 -4.78 0.09
C GLN A 65 10.52 -6.11 -0.56
N GLY A 66 9.63 -7.11 -0.51
CA GLY A 66 9.87 -8.47 -1.02
C GLY A 66 9.36 -8.71 -2.45
N GLY A 67 8.73 -7.71 -3.05
CA GLY A 67 8.04 -7.80 -4.34
C GLY A 67 6.63 -8.40 -4.26
N ASN A 68 5.91 -8.31 -5.39
CA ASN A 68 4.57 -8.87 -5.54
C ASN A 68 4.50 -9.75 -6.80
N LEU A 69 4.13 -11.03 -6.63
CA LEU A 69 4.03 -12.01 -7.71
C LEU A 69 2.56 -12.37 -7.99
N ALA A 70 2.13 -12.18 -9.24
CA ALA A 70 0.86 -12.68 -9.74
C ALA A 70 1.11 -13.84 -10.72
N LEU A 71 0.58 -15.03 -10.43
CA LEU A 71 0.77 -16.23 -11.25
C LEU A 71 -0.28 -16.35 -12.35
N ALA A 72 0.04 -17.00 -13.48
CA ALA A 72 -0.91 -17.31 -14.54
C ALA A 72 -0.99 -18.82 -14.82
N THR A 73 -2.21 -19.32 -14.97
CA THR A 73 -2.51 -20.71 -15.38
C THR A 73 -3.18 -20.77 -16.75
N ALA A 74 -3.43 -19.62 -17.38
CA ALA A 74 -4.13 -19.52 -18.66
C ALA A 74 -3.49 -18.44 -19.56
N PRO A 75 -3.48 -18.63 -20.90
CA PRO A 75 -2.79 -17.72 -21.83
C PRO A 75 -3.36 -16.30 -21.86
N ASP A 76 -4.67 -16.15 -21.63
CA ASP A 76 -5.34 -14.85 -21.53
C ASP A 76 -4.74 -13.99 -20.40
N ARG A 77 -4.46 -14.61 -19.25
CA ARG A 77 -3.84 -13.93 -18.11
C ARG A 77 -2.38 -13.55 -18.38
N MET A 78 -1.64 -14.37 -19.13
CA MET A 78 -0.30 -13.99 -19.61
C MET A 78 -0.37 -12.79 -20.55
N GLY A 79 -1.34 -12.75 -21.47
CA GLY A 79 -1.57 -11.60 -22.33
C GLY A 79 -1.86 -10.30 -21.55
N LEU A 80 -2.63 -10.39 -20.46
CA LEU A 80 -2.87 -9.25 -19.56
C LEU A 80 -1.58 -8.78 -18.87
N PHE A 81 -0.73 -9.71 -18.43
CA PHE A 81 0.56 -9.38 -17.80
C PHE A 81 1.51 -8.71 -18.78
N GLU A 82 1.63 -9.22 -20.00
CA GLU A 82 2.45 -8.63 -21.06
C GLU A 82 1.98 -7.23 -21.44
N ALA A 83 0.65 -7.04 -21.56
CA ALA A 83 0.06 -5.75 -21.83
C ALA A 83 0.36 -4.75 -20.70
N TRP A 84 0.15 -5.16 -19.44
CA TRP A 84 0.40 -4.29 -18.29
C TRP A 84 1.89 -3.97 -18.11
N CYS A 85 2.78 -4.91 -18.41
CA CYS A 85 4.23 -4.71 -18.35
C CYS A 85 4.70 -3.59 -19.32
N LYS A 86 3.99 -3.35 -20.44
CA LYS A 86 4.25 -2.19 -21.31
C LYS A 86 3.96 -0.88 -20.58
N THR A 87 2.80 -0.74 -19.95
CA THR A 87 2.45 0.41 -19.11
C THR A 87 3.43 0.60 -17.96
N ALA A 88 3.83 -0.50 -17.31
CA ALA A 88 4.78 -0.47 -16.21
C ALA A 88 6.13 0.13 -16.65
N ARG A 89 6.64 -0.26 -17.83
CA ARG A 89 7.88 0.30 -18.40
C ARG A 89 7.76 1.79 -18.73
N GLU A 90 6.61 2.24 -19.24
CA GLU A 90 6.37 3.67 -19.49
C GLU A 90 6.45 4.53 -18.22
N HIS A 91 6.18 3.92 -17.06
CA HIS A 91 6.26 4.57 -15.74
C HIS A 91 7.56 4.25 -14.99
N GLY A 92 8.52 3.57 -15.62
CA GLY A 92 9.81 3.22 -15.02
C GLY A 92 9.74 2.17 -13.91
N LEU A 93 8.69 1.35 -13.87
CA LEU A 93 8.55 0.28 -12.88
C LEU A 93 9.43 -0.93 -13.23
N ASP A 94 9.95 -1.58 -12.20
CA ASP A 94 10.76 -2.81 -12.26
C ASP A 94 9.91 -4.09 -12.40
N THR A 95 8.87 -4.02 -13.22
CA THR A 95 7.96 -5.15 -13.45
C THR A 95 8.45 -6.02 -14.59
N ASN A 96 8.56 -7.33 -14.32
CA ASN A 96 8.91 -8.35 -15.31
C ASN A 96 7.80 -9.40 -15.44
N VAL A 97 7.62 -9.91 -16.66
CA VAL A 97 6.87 -11.14 -16.90
C VAL A 97 7.87 -12.29 -16.84
N LEU A 98 7.60 -13.25 -15.95
CA LEU A 98 8.45 -14.39 -15.67
C LEU A 98 7.92 -15.64 -16.36
N THR A 99 8.84 -16.39 -16.95
CA THR A 99 8.63 -17.75 -17.46
C THR A 99 8.50 -18.76 -16.31
N PRO A 100 7.98 -19.97 -16.56
CA PRO A 100 7.92 -21.02 -15.54
C PRO A 100 9.29 -21.37 -14.93
N ALA A 101 10.36 -21.29 -15.73
CA ALA A 101 11.73 -21.53 -15.26
C ALA A 101 12.19 -20.45 -14.28
N GLU A 102 11.91 -19.18 -14.58
CA GLU A 102 12.23 -18.04 -13.70
C GLU A 102 11.38 -18.07 -12.42
N LEU A 103 10.11 -18.48 -12.49
CA LEU A 103 9.29 -18.69 -11.29
C LEU A 103 9.91 -19.72 -10.34
N LYS A 104 10.43 -20.82 -10.88
CA LYS A 104 11.11 -21.86 -10.07
C LYS A 104 12.44 -21.38 -9.49
N GLN A 105 13.12 -20.44 -10.14
CA GLN A 105 14.31 -19.80 -9.58
C GLN A 105 13.94 -18.82 -8.47
N LEU A 106 12.86 -18.05 -8.65
CA LEU A 106 12.38 -17.06 -7.67
C LEU A 106 11.80 -17.72 -6.42
N ILE A 107 10.99 -18.77 -6.59
CA ILE A 107 10.35 -19.52 -5.51
C ILE A 107 10.52 -21.02 -5.78
N PRO A 108 11.63 -21.64 -5.32
CA PRO A 108 11.92 -23.06 -5.57
C PRO A 108 10.82 -24.02 -5.11
N ASP A 109 10.12 -23.67 -4.03
CA ASP A 109 9.02 -24.46 -3.44
C ASP A 109 7.65 -24.14 -4.06
N LEU A 110 7.59 -23.36 -5.15
CA LEU A 110 6.32 -23.07 -5.83
C LEU A 110 5.84 -24.30 -6.60
N HIS A 111 4.81 -24.95 -6.07
CA HIS A 111 4.13 -26.08 -6.71
C HIS A 111 3.00 -25.63 -7.64
N GLY A 112 2.70 -26.42 -8.67
CA GLY A 112 1.60 -26.19 -9.61
C GLY A 112 2.05 -26.07 -11.07
N GLU A 113 1.10 -26.17 -11.98
CA GLU A 113 1.32 -25.94 -13.42
C GLU A 113 1.04 -24.46 -13.74
N TRP A 114 2.12 -23.68 -13.84
CA TRP A 114 2.06 -22.26 -14.14
C TRP A 114 2.57 -22.00 -15.56
N LEU A 115 1.88 -21.16 -16.31
CA LEU A 115 2.36 -20.69 -17.62
C LEU A 115 3.38 -19.55 -17.48
N GLY A 116 3.41 -18.89 -16.32
CA GLY A 116 4.30 -17.78 -16.01
C GLY A 116 3.71 -16.89 -14.91
N GLY A 117 4.28 -15.70 -14.73
CA GLY A 117 3.78 -14.74 -13.75
C GLY A 117 4.24 -13.32 -14.04
N MET A 118 3.69 -12.36 -13.31
CA MET A 118 4.11 -10.97 -13.33
C MET A 118 4.67 -10.61 -11.96
N TYR A 119 5.90 -10.11 -11.94
CA TYR A 119 6.62 -9.80 -10.71
C TYR A 119 7.10 -8.36 -10.71
N THR A 120 6.80 -7.63 -9.62
CA THR A 120 7.27 -6.27 -9.40
C THR A 120 8.10 -6.28 -8.12
N GLN A 121 9.42 -6.15 -8.24
CA GLN A 121 10.35 -6.30 -7.11
C GLN A 121 10.23 -5.17 -6.08
N SER A 122 9.93 -3.96 -6.54
CA SER A 122 9.77 -2.78 -5.69
C SER A 122 8.48 -2.80 -4.84
N ASP A 123 7.53 -3.67 -5.11
CA ASP A 123 6.33 -3.83 -4.27
C ASP A 123 6.66 -4.53 -2.94
N GLY A 124 5.73 -4.52 -1.99
CA GLY A 124 5.96 -5.09 -0.68
C GLY A 124 4.72 -5.21 0.19
N HIS A 125 4.95 -5.38 1.49
CA HIS A 125 3.89 -5.41 2.49
C HIS A 125 4.34 -4.77 3.81
N ALA A 126 3.37 -4.39 4.64
CA ALA A 126 3.57 -3.95 6.01
C ALA A 126 2.41 -4.46 6.90
N GLU A 127 2.61 -4.52 8.21
CA GLU A 127 1.56 -4.95 9.12
C GLU A 127 0.54 -3.80 9.31
N PRO A 128 -0.74 -3.97 8.89
CA PRO A 128 -1.67 -2.85 8.79
C PRO A 128 -2.02 -2.20 10.13
N ARG A 129 -2.09 -2.98 11.22
CA ARG A 129 -2.43 -2.45 12.55
C ARG A 129 -1.28 -1.61 13.10
N LYS A 130 -0.04 -2.09 12.99
CA LYS A 130 1.19 -1.37 13.35
C LYS A 130 1.30 -0.09 12.57
N ALA A 131 1.16 -0.14 11.24
CA ALA A 131 1.25 1.05 10.41
C ALA A 131 0.18 2.09 10.77
N THR A 132 -1.08 1.67 10.93
CA THR A 132 -2.18 2.58 11.29
C THR A 132 -1.95 3.21 12.67
N GLN A 133 -1.53 2.41 13.66
CA GLN A 133 -1.25 2.95 14.99
C GLN A 133 -0.01 3.85 15.03
N ALA A 134 1.04 3.51 14.29
CA ALA A 134 2.24 4.34 14.18
C ALA A 134 1.89 5.76 13.68
N PHE A 135 1.01 5.87 12.68
CA PHE A 135 0.52 7.18 12.23
C PHE A 135 -0.29 7.93 13.30
N ALA A 136 -1.14 7.22 14.06
CA ALA A 136 -1.93 7.83 15.11
C ALA A 136 -1.05 8.35 16.26
N TYR A 137 -0.11 7.54 16.75
CA TYR A 137 0.85 7.97 17.78
C TYR A 137 1.72 9.12 17.30
N ALA A 138 2.24 9.04 16.07
CA ALA A 138 3.08 10.10 15.53
C ALA A 138 2.29 11.41 15.27
N ALA A 139 0.98 11.32 15.02
CA ALA A 139 0.09 12.48 14.94
C ALA A 139 -0.17 13.08 16.33
N ALA A 140 -0.48 12.26 17.33
CA ALA A 140 -0.70 12.70 18.70
C ALA A 140 0.54 13.39 19.30
N ALA A 141 1.73 12.84 19.05
CA ALA A 141 3.01 13.44 19.44
C ALA A 141 3.26 14.83 18.82
N ARG A 142 2.52 15.19 17.75
CA ARG A 142 2.55 16.50 17.09
C ARG A 142 1.36 17.39 17.48
N GLY A 143 0.64 17.06 18.55
CA GLY A 143 -0.46 17.85 19.07
C GLY A 143 -1.81 17.62 18.39
N VAL A 144 -1.95 16.60 17.53
CA VAL A 144 -3.26 16.21 17.01
C VAL A 144 -4.08 15.60 18.13
N ARG A 145 -5.28 16.14 18.39
CA ARG A 145 -6.23 15.51 19.31
C ARG A 145 -6.93 14.36 18.60
N ILE A 146 -6.82 13.15 19.14
CA ILE A 146 -7.51 11.96 18.64
C ILE A 146 -8.67 11.65 19.60
N VAL A 147 -9.89 11.55 19.07
CA VAL A 147 -11.11 11.24 19.81
C VAL A 147 -11.70 9.96 19.24
N GLU A 148 -11.44 8.84 19.93
CA GLU A 148 -12.02 7.53 19.61
C GLU A 148 -13.40 7.37 20.25
N ARG A 149 -14.15 6.36 19.80
CA ARG A 149 -15.51 6.02 20.28
C ARG A 149 -16.48 7.20 20.18
N CYS A 150 -16.32 8.02 19.14
CA CYS A 150 -17.07 9.24 18.92
C CYS A 150 -17.63 9.24 17.49
N THR A 151 -18.93 8.93 17.36
CA THR A 151 -19.63 8.99 16.09
C THR A 151 -19.96 10.44 15.74
N VAL A 152 -19.55 10.89 14.55
CA VAL A 152 -20.03 12.16 14.00
C VAL A 152 -21.44 11.94 13.44
N GLU A 153 -22.44 12.58 14.05
CA GLU A 153 -23.85 12.41 13.66
C GLU A 153 -24.35 13.45 12.65
N SER A 154 -23.76 14.65 12.67
CA SER A 154 -24.14 15.74 11.75
C SER A 154 -22.97 16.69 11.51
N ILE A 155 -23.03 17.40 10.38
CA ILE A 155 -22.12 18.49 10.04
C ILE A 155 -23.00 19.71 9.76
N ALA A 156 -22.91 20.73 10.61
CA ALA A 156 -23.56 22.00 10.39
C ALA A 156 -22.67 22.86 9.48
N THR A 157 -23.26 23.42 8.43
CA THR A 157 -22.60 24.38 7.53
C THR A 157 -23.22 25.76 7.69
N THR A 158 -22.46 26.80 7.37
CA THR A 158 -22.96 28.17 7.33
C THR A 158 -22.34 28.85 6.12
N ASN A 159 -23.17 29.49 5.29
CA ASN A 159 -22.76 30.18 4.06
C ASN A 159 -22.10 29.31 2.96
N GLY A 160 -22.29 27.98 2.97
CA GLY A 160 -21.79 27.07 1.92
C GLY A 160 -20.82 26.00 2.43
N ALA A 161 -20.21 25.28 1.49
CA ALA A 161 -19.12 24.32 1.71
C ALA A 161 -17.80 24.91 1.18
#